data_AF-T1CJR2-F1
#
_entry.id   AF-T1CJR2-F1
#
_cell.length_a   1.000
_cell.length_b   1.000
_cell.length_c   1.000
_cell.angle_alpha   90.00
_cell.angle_beta   90.00
_cell.angle_gamma   90.00
#
_symmetry.space_group_name_H-M   'P 1'
#
loop_
_entity.id
_entity.type
_entity.pdbx_description
1 polymer ?
#
loop_
_entity_poly.entity_id
_entity_poly.type
_entity_poly.pdbx_seq_one_letter_code
_entity_poly.pdbx_strand_id
1 'polypeptide(L)' 'MFRVFNMGIGLVIMVPPGEKELFEKFLSDRGESWYLLGEIIPGGGEVVYDRSF' A
#
# COMPACT_ATOMS: atom_id res chain seq x y z
N MET A 1 -10.10 -1.62 14.97
CA MET A 1 -10.60 -1.75 13.59
C MET A 1 -9.57 -2.37 12.66
N PHE A 2 -8.37 -1.79 12.49
CA PHE A 2 -7.30 -2.29 11.59
C PHE A 2 -6.85 -3.76 11.77
N ARG A 3 -7.08 -4.39 12.92
CA ARG A 3 -6.79 -5.82 13.15
C ARG A 3 -7.91 -6.77 12.72
N VAL A 4 -9.08 -6.23 12.39
CA VAL A 4 -10.32 -7.00 12.18
C VAL A 4 -10.94 -6.70 10.81
N PHE A 5 -10.87 -5.43 10.38
CA PHE A 5 -11.37 -4.99 9.09
C PHE A 5 -10.23 -4.44 8.25
N ASN A 6 -10.34 -4.62 6.95
CA ASN A 6 -9.37 -4.18 5.94
C ASN A 6 -9.39 -2.66 5.69
N MET A 7 -10.38 -1.95 6.24
CA MET A 7 -10.51 -0.49 6.15
C MET A 7 -10.54 0.05 4.72
N GLY A 8 -11.09 -0.72 3.78
CA GLY A 8 -11.20 -0.33 2.36
C GLY A 8 -9.99 -0.70 1.51
N ILE A 9 -8.93 -1.28 2.08
CA ILE A 9 -7.77 -1.79 1.34
C ILE A 9 -7.86 -3.30 1.22
N GLY A 10 -8.25 -3.81 0.05
CA GLY A 10 -8.41 -5.25 -0.19
C GLY A 10 -7.09 -6.00 -0.41
N LEU A 11 -6.06 -5.31 -0.88
CA LEU A 11 -4.76 -5.89 -1.21
C LEU A 11 -3.64 -4.87 -0.97
N VAL A 12 -2.51 -5.36 -0.44
CA VAL A 12 -1.27 -4.58 -0.30
C VAL A 12 -0.16 -5.34 -1.04
N ILE A 13 0.55 -4.63 -1.91
CA ILE A 13 1.67 -5.17 -2.68
C ILE A 13 2.89 -4.32 -2.39
N MET A 14 4.02 -4.97 -2.11
CA MET A 14 5.31 -4.30 -1.97
C MET A 14 6.01 -4.32 -3.32
N VAL A 15 6.43 -3.15 -3.79
CA VAL A 15 7.10 -2.97 -5.08
C VAL A 15 8.48 -2.36 -4.88
N PRO A 16 9.51 -2.79 -5.64
CA PRO A 16 10.77 -2.08 -5.70
C PRO A 16 10.58 -0.63 -6.15
N PRO A 17 11.36 0.34 -5.64
CA PRO A 17 11.22 1.75 -6.03
C PRO A 17 11.30 1.99 -7.55
N GLY A 18 12.11 1.20 -8.26
CA GLY A 18 12.26 1.28 -9.71
C GLY A 18 11.08 0.74 -10.53
N GLU A 19 10.12 0.05 -9.91
CA GLU A 19 8.96 -0.55 -10.59
C GLU A 19 7.66 0.19 -10.30
N LYS A 20 7.70 1.24 -9.48
CA LYS A 20 6.51 1.99 -9.06
C LYS A 20 5.66 2.46 -10.24
N GLU A 21 6.26 3.20 -11.18
CA GLU A 21 5.54 3.75 -12.34
C GLU A 21 4.91 2.66 -13.23
N LEU A 22 5.60 1.52 -13.37
CA LEU A 22 5.10 0.37 -14.12
C LEU A 22 3.81 -0.16 -13.49
N PHE A 23 3.78 -0.30 -12.15
CA PHE A 23 2.61 -0.77 -11.42
C PHE A 23 1.46 0.24 -11.42
N GLU A 24 1.76 1.53 -11.24
CA GLU A 24 0.74 2.59 -11.31
C GLU A 24 0.02 2.57 -12.66
N LYS A 25 0.79 2.44 -13.76
CA LYS A 25 0.22 2.31 -15.09
C LYS A 25 -0.57 1.01 -15.27
N PHE A 26 -0.01 -0.12 -14.84
CA PHE A 26 -0.66 -1.42 -14.94
C PHE A 26 -2.04 -1.46 -14.27
N LEU A 27 -2.17 -0.83 -13.09
CA LEU A 27 -3.42 -0.74 -12.33
C LEU A 27 -4.39 0.26 -12.97
N SER A 28 -3.88 1.44 -13.37
CA SER A 28 -4.70 2.48 -13.99
C SER A 28 -5.28 2.04 -15.34
N ASP A 29 -4.50 1.32 -16.16
CA ASP A 29 -4.94 0.75 -17.45
C ASP A 29 -6.08 -0.28 -17.27
N ARG A 30 -6.22 -0.84 -16.06
CA ARG A 30 -7.29 -1.79 -15.68
C ARG A 30 -8.47 -1.10 -14.99
N GLY A 31 -8.40 0.21 -14.76
CA GLY A 31 -9.41 0.96 -14.02
C GLY A 31 -9.47 0.62 -12.53
N GLU A 32 -8.39 0.08 -11.97
CA GLU A 32 -8.31 -0.24 -10.55
C GLU A 32 -7.97 1.00 -9.72
N SER A 33 -8.63 1.15 -8.57
CA SER A 33 -8.30 2.18 -7.58
C SER A 33 -7.12 1.74 -6.74
N TRP A 34 -6.09 2.57 -6.67
CA TRP A 34 -4.88 2.26 -5.90
C TRP A 34 -4.39 3.48 -5.11
N TYR A 35 -3.61 3.21 -4.07
CA TYR A 35 -3.05 4.21 -3.17
C TYR A 35 -1.60 3.86 -2.84
N LEU A 36 -0.73 4.88 -2.77
CA LEU A 36 0.56 4.73 -2.12
C LEU A 36 0.35 4.79 -0.61
N LEU A 37 0.39 3.64 0.06
CA LEU A 37 0.06 3.52 1.50
C LEU A 37 1.22 3.84 2.44
N GLY A 38 2.46 3.64 2.00
CA GLY A 38 3.64 3.87 2.83
C GLY A 38 4.90 3.21 2.28
N GLU A 39 5.88 3.03 3.15
CA GLU A 39 7.19 2.48 2.83
C GLU A 39 7.60 1.40 3.85
N ILE A 40 8.56 0.56 3.46
CA ILE A 40 9.15 -0.44 4.34
C ILE A 40 10.41 0.15 4.94
N ILE A 41 10.50 0.16 6.26
CA ILE A 41 11.69 0.54 7.01
C ILE A 41 12.25 -0.65 7.80
N PRO A 42 13.56 -0.68 8.11
CA PRO A 42 14.11 -1.67 9.03
C PRO A 42 13.37 -1.64 10.39
N GLY A 43 12.96 -2.80 10.91
CA GLY A 43 12.16 -2.88 12.14
C GLY A 43 11.80 -4.32 12.54
N GLY A 44 10.89 -4.47 13.52
CA GLY A 44 10.49 -5.76 14.10
C GLY A 44 9.39 -6.52 13.35
N GLY A 45 9.02 -6.08 12.14
CA GLY A 45 7.91 -6.68 11.38
C GLY A 45 6.53 -6.20 11.82
N GLU A 46 6.45 -5.06 12.52
CA GLU A 46 5.20 -4.39 12.85
C GLU A 46 4.77 -3.36 11.80
N VAL A 47 3.46 -3.11 11.74
CA VAL A 47 2.87 -2.02 10.96
C VAL A 47 2.62 -0.84 11.89
N VAL A 48 3.23 0.31 11.58
CA VAL A 48 2.98 1.58 12.26
C VAL A 48 1.98 2.39 11.43
N TYR A 49 0.82 2.68 12.01
CA TYR A 49 -0.20 3.51 11.36
C TYR A 49 -0.01 4.97 11.75
N ASP A 50 0.11 5.85 10.75
CA ASP A 50 0.02 7.29 10.99
C ASP A 50 -1.41 7.66 11.42
N ARG A 51 -1.53 8.38 12.52
CA ARG A 51 -2.81 8.80 13.12
C ARG A 51 -3.06 10.31 12.97
N SER A 52 -2.33 10.97 12.08
CA SER A 52 -2.38 12.42 11.89
C SER A 52 -3.61 12.94 11.13
N PHE A 53 -4.75 12.24 11.19
CA PHE A 53 -5.99 12.59 10.51
C PHE A 53 -7.14 12.79 11.50
#